data_AF-A0A448YMK8-F1
#
_entry.id   AF-A0A448YMK8-F1
#
_cell.length_a   1.000
_cell.length_b   1.000
_cell.length_c   1.000
_cell.angle_alpha   90.00
_cell.angle_beta   90.00
_cell.angle_gamma   90.00
#
_symmetry.space_group_name_H-M   'P 1'
#
loop_
_entity.id
_entity.type
_entity.pdbx_description
1 polymer ?
#
loop_
_entity_poly.entity_id
_entity_poly.type
_entity_poly.pdbx_seq_one_letter_code
_entity_poly.pdbx_strand_id
1 'polypeptide(L)'
;MSLDPKEINDRRINEDSRKAQLDSLKADVVELEERNINERLGLPPVLRVSMLAGAAVLLGGIGGLAHGWQTASLKYLASNSHRLPTIYNGWFFYHKRKMYYCLKQAMTLGFKTGGKLGLFVGFMFGIEAALDKSRGVLDFGNTMMGVCIPGFFYAWWHRMPRVQARDFIRKGGRLGITFGLAEDFLQYARGADLWYLSRLGVQPKRLTDRIRELIDAESLRETK
;
A
#
# COMPACT_ATOMS: atom_id res chain seq x y z
N MET A 1 -27.22 27.69 51.45
CA MET A 1 -25.78 27.55 51.16
C MET A 1 -25.51 28.32 49.89
N SER A 2 -25.22 29.62 50.00
CA SER A 2 -24.94 30.47 48.84
C SER A 2 -23.47 30.30 48.46
N LEU A 3 -23.20 29.85 47.24
CA LEU A 3 -21.84 29.79 46.72
C LEU A 3 -21.34 31.24 46.49
N ASP A 4 -20.20 31.58 47.08
CA ASP A 4 -19.55 32.89 46.94
C ASP A 4 -18.96 33.03 45.51
N PRO A 5 -19.30 34.08 44.74
CA PRO A 5 -18.77 34.29 43.39
C PRO A 5 -17.25 34.36 43.31
N LYS A 6 -16.55 34.68 44.42
CA LYS A 6 -15.08 34.75 44.47
C LYS A 6 -14.38 33.41 44.73
N GLU A 7 -15.11 32.38 45.17
CA GLU A 7 -14.59 31.01 45.35
C GLU A 7 -14.65 30.16 44.07
N ILE A 8 -15.22 30.70 42.99
CA ILE A 8 -15.20 30.07 41.66
C ILE A 8 -13.76 30.13 41.14
N ASN A 9 -12.98 29.13 41.52
CA ASN A 9 -11.58 28.99 41.13
C ASN A 9 -11.52 28.55 39.65
N ASP A 10 -11.22 29.49 38.76
CA ASP A 10 -11.04 29.26 37.32
C ASP A 10 -10.12 28.07 37.01
N ARG A 11 -9.16 27.75 37.89
CA ARG A 11 -8.27 26.60 37.71
C ARG A 11 -9.00 25.25 37.81
N ARG A 12 -9.97 25.09 38.73
CA ARG A 12 -10.75 23.82 38.83
C ARG A 12 -11.65 23.65 37.62
N ILE A 13 -12.32 24.73 37.19
CA ILE A 13 -13.12 24.73 35.96
C ILE A 13 -12.25 24.35 34.76
N ASN A 14 -11.03 24.88 34.68
CA ASN A 14 -10.08 24.57 33.60
C ASN A 14 -9.55 23.13 33.67
N GLU A 15 -9.30 22.59 34.87
CA GLU A 15 -8.89 21.18 35.06
C GLU A 15 -9.99 20.19 34.70
N ASP A 16 -11.23 20.45 35.13
CA ASP A 16 -12.38 19.60 34.83
C ASP A 16 -12.73 19.68 33.33
N SER A 17 -12.64 20.87 32.73
CA SER A 17 -12.75 21.05 31.27
C SER A 17 -11.66 20.29 30.53
N ARG A 18 -10.42 20.33 31.00
CA ARG A 18 -9.30 19.60 30.41
C ARG A 18 -9.46 18.09 30.54
N LYS A 19 -9.95 17.58 31.69
CA LYS A 19 -10.24 16.16 31.87
C LYS A 19 -11.35 15.70 30.92
N ALA A 20 -12.44 16.47 30.82
CA ALA A 20 -13.52 16.20 29.88
C ALA A 20 -13.04 16.18 28.42
N GLN A 21 -12.18 17.13 28.03
CA GLN A 21 -11.53 17.15 26.72
C GLN A 21 -10.62 15.95 26.49
N LEU A 22 -9.84 15.53 27.49
CA LEU A 22 -8.98 14.36 27.39
C LEU A 22 -9.77 13.07 27.28
N ASP A 23 -10.89 12.95 27.99
CA ASP A 23 -11.74 11.77 27.95
C ASP A 23 -12.52 11.69 26.63
N SER A 24 -12.96 12.82 26.08
CA SER A 24 -13.51 12.86 24.71
C SER A 24 -12.44 12.48 23.68
N LEU A 25 -11.22 13.00 23.80
CA LEU A 25 -10.13 12.68 22.89
C LEU A 25 -9.77 11.18 22.94
N LYS A 26 -9.77 10.57 24.14
CA LYS A 26 -9.55 9.14 24.30
C LYS A 26 -10.67 8.32 23.66
N ALA A 27 -11.93 8.74 23.83
CA ALA A 27 -13.06 8.08 23.19
C ALA A 27 -12.95 8.12 21.66
N ASP A 28 -12.62 9.29 21.11
CA ASP A 28 -12.39 9.48 19.67
C ASP A 28 -11.25 8.59 19.16
N VAL A 29 -10.14 8.49 19.91
CA VAL A 29 -9.00 7.63 19.56
C VAL A 29 -9.40 6.15 19.53
N VAL A 30 -10.17 5.69 20.53
CA VAL A 30 -10.65 4.30 20.58
C VAL A 30 -11.58 4.01 19.41
N GLU A 31 -12.50 4.91 19.09
CA GLU A 31 -13.41 4.76 17.96
C GLU A 31 -12.64 4.69 16.62
N LEU A 32 -11.63 5.55 16.44
CA LEU A 32 -10.78 5.52 15.26
C LEU A 32 -9.96 4.23 15.18
N GLU A 33 -9.46 3.73 16.30
CA GLU A 33 -8.74 2.46 16.37
C GLU A 33 -9.63 1.29 15.95
N GLU A 34 -10.87 1.22 16.44
CA GLU A 34 -11.83 0.18 16.05
C GLU A 34 -12.22 0.25 14.58
N ARG A 35 -12.46 1.46 14.06
CA ARG A 35 -12.69 1.67 12.62
C ARG A 35 -11.48 1.23 11.80
N ASN A 36 -10.27 1.60 12.21
CA ASN A 36 -9.04 1.26 11.50
C ASN A 36 -8.78 -0.25 11.50
N ILE A 37 -8.99 -0.95 12.63
CA ILE A 37 -8.80 -2.40 12.71
C ILE A 37 -9.69 -3.15 11.72
N ASN A 38 -10.92 -2.67 11.53
CA ASN A 38 -11.86 -3.23 10.57
C ASN A 38 -11.56 -2.82 9.11
N GLU A 39 -10.69 -1.83 8.89
CA GLU A 39 -10.28 -1.40 7.55
C GLU A 39 -9.05 -2.19 7.07
N ARG A 40 -8.99 -2.43 5.76
CA ARG A 40 -7.86 -3.14 5.16
C ARG A 40 -6.56 -2.42 5.45
N LEU A 41 -5.60 -3.17 6.00
CA LEU A 41 -4.28 -2.69 6.41
C LEU A 41 -4.28 -1.65 7.53
N GLY A 42 -5.40 -1.38 8.23
CA GLY A 42 -5.41 -0.46 9.36
C GLY A 42 -5.49 1.01 8.98
N LEU A 43 -5.77 1.31 7.72
CA LEU A 43 -5.68 2.65 7.15
C LEU A 43 -6.98 3.01 6.44
N PRO A 44 -7.42 4.27 6.53
CA PRO A 44 -8.61 4.70 5.81
C PRO A 44 -8.37 4.57 4.30
N PRO A 45 -9.41 4.22 3.51
CA PRO A 45 -9.26 3.90 2.09
C PRO A 45 -8.55 4.98 1.25
N VAL A 46 -8.78 6.26 1.56
CA VAL A 46 -8.16 7.39 0.84
C VAL A 46 -6.64 7.46 1.05
N LEU A 47 -6.19 7.28 2.30
CA LEU A 47 -4.75 7.25 2.61
C LEU A 47 -4.10 6.00 2.02
N ARG A 48 -4.77 4.84 2.08
CA ARG A 48 -4.28 3.59 1.50
C ARG A 48 -4.00 3.72 0.00
N VAL A 49 -4.97 4.20 -0.77
CA VAL A 49 -4.83 4.35 -2.24
C VAL A 49 -3.70 5.32 -2.59
N SER A 50 -3.63 6.48 -1.92
CA SER A 50 -2.63 7.51 -2.21
C SER A 50 -1.21 7.08 -1.83
N MET A 51 -1.03 6.45 -0.65
CA MET A 51 0.27 5.94 -0.22
C MET A 51 0.76 4.81 -1.12
N LEU A 52 -0.10 3.84 -1.45
CA LEU A 52 0.27 2.71 -2.31
C LEU A 52 0.53 3.15 -3.75
N ALA A 53 -0.26 4.08 -4.29
CA ALA A 53 0.01 4.66 -5.60
C ALA A 53 1.34 5.44 -5.60
N GLY A 54 1.63 6.22 -4.55
CA GLY A 54 2.90 6.91 -4.38
C GLY A 54 4.10 5.95 -4.32
N ALA A 55 3.99 4.88 -3.53
CA ALA A 55 5.00 3.84 -3.45
C ALA A 55 5.22 3.14 -4.82
N ALA A 56 4.14 2.87 -5.55
CA ALA A 56 4.20 2.30 -6.89
C ALA A 56 4.90 3.22 -7.90
N VAL A 57 4.67 4.55 -7.83
CA VAL A 57 5.40 5.52 -8.67
C VAL A 57 6.89 5.46 -8.38
N LEU A 58 7.29 5.41 -7.11
CA LEU A 58 8.70 5.35 -6.72
C LEU A 58 9.36 4.05 -7.19
N LEU A 59 8.74 2.90 -6.89
CA LEU A 59 9.27 1.58 -7.28
C LEU A 59 9.30 1.41 -8.81
N GLY A 60 8.24 1.83 -9.51
CA GLY A 60 8.17 1.81 -10.96
C GLY A 60 9.15 2.79 -11.62
N GLY A 61 9.42 3.91 -10.96
CA GLY A 61 10.42 4.89 -11.37
C GLY A 61 11.84 4.35 -11.27
N ILE A 62 12.20 3.76 -10.12
CA ILE A 62 13.51 3.13 -9.91
C ILE A 62 13.73 1.98 -10.89
N GLY A 63 12.74 1.10 -11.06
CA GLY A 63 12.81 0.00 -12.03
C GLY A 63 12.96 0.50 -13.48
N GLY A 64 12.24 1.55 -13.85
CA GLY A 64 12.34 2.18 -15.17
C GLY A 64 13.68 2.87 -15.41
N LEU A 65 14.26 3.51 -14.39
CA LEU A 65 15.59 4.10 -14.45
C LEU A 65 16.67 3.04 -14.71
N ALA A 66 16.66 1.96 -13.93
CA ALA A 66 17.64 0.88 -14.06
C ALA A 66 17.56 0.21 -15.45
N HIS A 67 16.34 -0.10 -15.90
CA HIS A 67 16.13 -0.69 -17.22
C HIS A 67 16.48 0.28 -18.36
N GLY A 68 16.14 1.56 -18.20
CA GLY A 68 16.45 2.61 -19.16
C GLY A 68 17.95 2.85 -19.30
N TRP A 69 18.69 2.77 -18.19
CA TRP A 69 20.14 2.88 -18.19
C TRP A 69 20.80 1.73 -18.95
N GLN A 70 20.43 0.49 -18.65
CA GLN A 70 21.00 -0.69 -19.31
C GLN A 70 20.75 -0.67 -20.81
N THR A 71 19.51 -0.42 -21.22
CA THR A 71 19.14 -0.37 -22.64
C THR A 71 19.80 0.79 -23.38
N ALA A 72 19.89 1.98 -22.77
CA ALA A 72 20.57 3.13 -23.36
C ALA A 72 22.09 2.91 -23.48
N SER A 73 22.72 2.28 -22.47
CA SER A 73 24.14 1.95 -22.49
C SER A 73 24.47 0.98 -23.63
N LEU A 74 23.67 -0.08 -23.80
CA LEU A 74 23.83 -1.04 -24.90
C LEU A 74 23.61 -0.38 -26.27
N LYS A 75 22.58 0.47 -26.39
CA LYS A 75 22.32 1.24 -27.63
C LYS A 75 23.49 2.16 -27.98
N TYR A 76 24.04 2.88 -27.00
CA TYR A 76 25.17 3.78 -27.20
C TYR A 76 26.45 3.02 -27.59
N LEU A 77 26.67 1.84 -27.00
CA LEU A 77 27.79 0.97 -27.35
C LEU A 77 27.64 0.43 -28.78
N ALA A 78 26.44 -0.04 -29.14
CA ALA A 78 26.16 -0.54 -30.48
C ALA A 78 26.39 0.55 -31.55
N SER A 79 25.88 1.77 -31.31
CA SER A 79 26.02 2.88 -32.26
C SER A 79 27.46 3.39 -32.41
N ASN A 80 28.26 3.32 -31.34
CA ASN A 80 29.65 3.82 -31.33
C ASN A 80 30.69 2.69 -31.34
N SER A 81 30.31 1.46 -31.66
CA SER A 81 31.21 0.30 -31.73
C SER A 81 32.39 0.53 -32.69
N HIS A 82 32.16 1.30 -33.75
CA HIS A 82 33.18 1.70 -34.74
C HIS A 82 34.01 2.93 -34.34
N ARG A 83 33.65 3.64 -33.25
CA ARG A 83 34.33 4.86 -32.75
C ARG A 83 34.72 4.71 -31.29
N LEU A 84 35.38 3.61 -30.97
CA LEU A 84 35.92 3.41 -29.64
C LEU A 84 37.13 4.34 -29.43
N PRO A 85 37.26 4.96 -28.24
CA PRO A 85 38.35 5.88 -27.97
C PRO A 85 39.68 5.14 -27.91
N THR A 86 40.66 5.58 -28.70
CA THR A 86 42.04 5.08 -28.69
C THR A 86 43.02 6.00 -27.96
N ILE A 87 42.64 7.26 -27.76
CA ILE A 87 43.43 8.31 -27.09
C ILE A 87 42.75 8.70 -25.77
N TYR A 88 43.53 9.04 -24.74
CA TYR A 88 43.04 9.45 -23.41
C TYR A 88 41.98 10.55 -23.45
N ASN A 89 42.21 11.63 -24.22
CA ASN A 89 41.25 12.74 -24.36
C ASN A 89 39.92 12.28 -24.99
N GLY A 90 39.99 11.38 -25.97
CA GLY A 90 38.81 10.80 -26.60
C GLY A 90 37.99 9.93 -25.64
N TRP A 91 38.68 9.22 -24.74
CA TRP A 91 38.04 8.38 -23.72
C TRP A 91 37.16 9.20 -22.78
N PHE A 92 37.64 10.36 -22.33
CA PHE A 92 36.87 11.26 -21.47
C PHE A 92 35.59 11.77 -22.16
N PHE A 93 35.70 12.30 -23.38
CA PHE A 93 34.53 12.81 -24.12
C PHE A 93 33.52 11.71 -24.46
N TYR A 94 34.01 10.50 -24.75
CA TYR A 94 33.15 9.34 -24.98
C TYR A 94 32.31 9.01 -23.75
N HIS A 95 32.93 8.92 -22.57
CA HIS A 95 32.22 8.58 -21.33
C HIS A 95 31.31 9.72 -20.84
N LYS A 96 31.73 10.99 -20.97
CA LYS A 96 30.89 12.14 -20.64
C LYS A 96 29.59 12.13 -21.47
N ARG A 97 29.70 11.86 -22.78
CA ARG A 97 28.54 11.76 -23.68
C ARG A 97 27.68 10.52 -23.40
N LYS A 98 28.31 9.37 -23.11
CA LYS A 98 27.61 8.14 -22.71
C LYS A 98 26.76 8.38 -21.46
N MET A 99 27.33 8.99 -20.42
CA MET A 99 26.61 9.29 -19.17
C MET A 99 25.41 10.21 -19.43
N TYR A 100 25.57 11.26 -20.23
CA TYR A 100 24.46 12.16 -20.57
C TYR A 100 23.34 11.44 -21.34
N TYR A 101 23.70 10.65 -22.35
CA TYR A 101 22.73 9.89 -23.15
C TYR A 101 21.97 8.88 -22.29
N CYS A 102 22.67 8.11 -21.45
CA CYS A 102 22.07 7.12 -20.57
C CYS A 102 21.17 7.77 -19.53
N LEU A 103 21.61 8.86 -18.89
CA LEU A 103 20.82 9.57 -17.88
C LEU A 103 19.53 10.14 -18.46
N LYS A 104 19.59 10.79 -19.63
CA LYS A 104 18.40 11.35 -20.30
C LYS A 104 17.36 10.28 -20.60
N GLN A 105 17.79 9.13 -21.13
CA GLN A 105 16.90 8.02 -21.47
C GLN A 105 16.34 7.33 -20.23
N ALA A 106 17.18 7.10 -19.22
CA ALA A 106 16.77 6.54 -17.94
C ALA A 106 15.70 7.41 -17.28
N MET A 107 15.92 8.72 -17.18
CA MET A 107 14.95 9.64 -16.56
C MET A 107 13.61 9.64 -17.30
N THR A 108 13.64 9.74 -18.63
CA THR A 108 12.42 9.74 -19.44
C THR A 108 11.65 8.43 -19.28
N LEU A 109 12.35 7.29 -19.23
CA LEU A 109 11.71 6.00 -19.04
C LEU A 109 11.17 5.84 -17.61
N GLY A 110 11.93 6.24 -16.59
CA GLY A 110 11.54 6.19 -15.19
C GLY A 110 10.26 6.98 -14.90
N PHE A 111 10.13 8.21 -15.42
CA PHE A 111 8.88 8.98 -15.27
C PHE A 111 7.70 8.31 -15.98
N LYS A 112 7.91 7.76 -17.18
CA LYS A 112 6.87 7.06 -17.93
C LYS A 112 6.41 5.78 -17.25
N THR A 113 7.33 4.97 -16.74
CA THR A 113 7.00 3.71 -16.05
C THR A 113 6.39 3.97 -14.68
N GLY A 114 6.95 4.91 -13.91
CA GLY A 114 6.42 5.32 -12.61
C GLY A 114 4.99 5.85 -12.72
N GLY A 115 4.72 6.78 -13.64
CA GLY A 115 3.38 7.31 -13.86
C GLY A 115 2.36 6.24 -14.29
N LYS A 116 2.74 5.36 -15.23
CA LYS A 116 1.88 4.25 -15.65
C LYS A 116 1.55 3.29 -14.51
N LEU A 117 2.56 2.92 -13.71
CA LEU A 117 2.37 1.99 -12.60
C LEU A 117 1.55 2.62 -11.48
N GLY A 118 1.82 3.89 -11.14
CA GLY A 118 1.05 4.64 -10.15
C GLY A 118 -0.43 4.75 -10.51
N LEU A 119 -0.75 5.10 -11.77
CA LEU A 119 -2.12 5.15 -12.25
C LEU A 119 -2.80 3.77 -12.20
N PHE A 120 -2.09 2.71 -12.59
CA PHE A 120 -2.63 1.35 -12.56
C PHE A 120 -2.94 0.89 -11.13
N VAL A 121 -2.00 1.10 -10.21
CA VAL A 121 -2.15 0.74 -8.79
C VAL A 121 -3.25 1.57 -8.12
N GLY A 122 -3.30 2.89 -8.39
CA GLY A 122 -4.37 3.75 -7.89
C GLY A 122 -5.75 3.31 -8.38
N PHE A 123 -5.86 2.89 -9.66
CA PHE A 123 -7.12 2.40 -10.21
C PHE A 123 -7.53 1.05 -9.61
N MET A 124 -6.57 0.12 -9.41
CA MET A 124 -6.80 -1.17 -8.74
C MET A 124 -7.36 -0.99 -7.33
N PHE A 125 -6.64 -0.25 -6.47
CA PHE A 125 -7.07 -0.05 -5.07
C PHE A 125 -8.31 0.85 -4.97
N GLY A 126 -8.53 1.74 -5.94
CA GLY A 126 -9.76 2.54 -6.02
C GLY A 126 -11.00 1.68 -6.28
N ILE A 127 -10.91 0.70 -7.17
CA ILE A 127 -12.00 -0.26 -7.43
C ILE A 127 -12.20 -1.16 -6.22
N GLU A 128 -11.12 -1.61 -5.61
CA GLU A 128 -11.19 -2.43 -4.40
C GLU A 128 -11.94 -1.70 -3.27
N ALA A 129 -11.56 -0.45 -2.97
CA ALA A 129 -12.25 0.37 -1.98
C ALA A 129 -13.73 0.62 -2.32
N ALA A 130 -14.07 0.76 -3.60
CA ALA A 130 -15.45 0.89 -4.04
C ALA A 130 -16.26 -0.40 -3.82
N LEU A 131 -15.65 -1.57 -4.08
CA LEU A 131 -16.26 -2.87 -3.86
C LEU A 131 -16.41 -3.19 -2.37
N ASP A 132 -15.41 -2.84 -1.55
CA ASP A 132 -15.46 -2.96 -0.10
C ASP A 132 -16.63 -2.16 0.46
N LYS A 133 -16.82 -0.90 0.02
CA LYS A 133 -17.95 -0.06 0.42
C LYS A 133 -19.31 -0.59 -0.08
N SER A 134 -19.35 -1.16 -1.28
CA SER A 134 -20.60 -1.66 -1.88
C SER A 134 -21.05 -3.00 -1.29
N ARG A 135 -20.12 -3.88 -0.93
CA ARG A 135 -20.43 -5.24 -0.44
C ARG A 135 -20.39 -5.34 1.08
N GLY A 136 -19.69 -4.43 1.76
CA GLY A 136 -19.53 -4.46 3.22
C GLY A 136 -18.75 -5.67 3.73
N VAL A 137 -18.05 -6.38 2.84
CA VAL A 137 -17.28 -7.60 3.14
C VAL A 137 -15.88 -7.43 2.59
N LEU A 138 -14.88 -7.77 3.41
CA LEU A 138 -13.46 -7.67 3.09
C LEU A 138 -12.93 -9.07 2.75
N ASP A 139 -12.86 -9.37 1.46
CA ASP A 139 -12.42 -10.68 0.95
C ASP A 139 -11.35 -10.58 -0.15
N PHE A 140 -10.48 -11.59 -0.27
CA PHE A 140 -9.62 -11.79 -1.44
C PHE A 140 -10.34 -11.65 -2.80
N GLY A 141 -11.65 -11.92 -2.85
CA GLY A 141 -12.48 -11.74 -4.04
C GLY A 141 -12.58 -10.29 -4.51
N ASN A 142 -12.64 -9.32 -3.58
CA ASN A 142 -12.64 -7.90 -3.94
C ASN A 142 -11.28 -7.49 -4.50
N THR A 143 -10.18 -7.99 -3.92
CA THR A 143 -8.82 -7.78 -4.44
C THR A 143 -8.66 -8.41 -5.84
N MET A 144 -9.19 -9.62 -6.07
CA MET A 144 -9.18 -10.27 -7.38
C MET A 144 -9.93 -9.43 -8.44
N MET A 145 -11.14 -8.95 -8.11
CA MET A 145 -11.90 -8.07 -8.99
C MET A 145 -11.19 -6.73 -9.21
N GLY A 146 -10.58 -6.19 -8.17
CA GLY A 146 -9.73 -5.00 -8.19
C GLY A 146 -8.56 -5.13 -9.16
N VAL A 147 -7.99 -6.33 -9.38
CA VAL A 147 -6.98 -6.55 -10.43
C VAL A 147 -7.61 -6.77 -11.81
N CYS A 148 -8.69 -7.57 -11.88
CA CYS A 148 -9.27 -7.99 -13.15
C CYS A 148 -9.97 -6.86 -13.90
N ILE A 149 -10.65 -5.94 -13.21
CA ILE A 149 -11.41 -4.84 -13.84
C ILE A 149 -10.45 -3.83 -14.52
N PRO A 150 -9.39 -3.31 -13.85
CA PRO A 150 -8.32 -2.57 -14.51
C PRO A 150 -7.68 -3.32 -15.66
N GLY A 151 -7.41 -4.61 -15.47
CA GLY A 151 -6.79 -5.43 -16.49
C GLY A 151 -7.65 -5.57 -17.75
N PHE A 152 -8.95 -5.76 -17.57
CA PHE A 152 -9.92 -5.78 -18.66
C PHE A 152 -10.00 -4.43 -19.37
N PHE A 153 -10.12 -3.34 -18.61
CA PHE A 153 -10.18 -1.99 -19.17
C PHE A 153 -8.91 -1.65 -19.97
N TYR A 154 -7.74 -2.03 -19.46
CA TYR A 154 -6.46 -1.87 -20.14
C TYR A 154 -6.39 -2.68 -21.44
N ALA A 155 -6.79 -3.96 -21.40
CA ALA A 155 -6.82 -4.81 -22.59
C ALA A 155 -7.78 -4.30 -23.67
N TRP A 156 -8.93 -3.76 -23.25
CA TRP A 156 -9.91 -3.13 -24.13
C TRP A 156 -9.36 -1.85 -24.77
N TRP A 157 -8.77 -0.95 -23.97
CA TRP A 157 -8.16 0.29 -24.46
C TRP A 157 -7.06 0.04 -25.49
N HIS A 158 -6.22 -0.96 -25.25
CA HIS A 158 -5.13 -1.34 -26.16
C HIS A 158 -5.56 -2.27 -27.32
N ARG A 159 -6.86 -2.54 -27.47
CA ARG A 159 -7.42 -3.40 -28.53
C ARG A 159 -6.68 -4.73 -28.68
N MET A 160 -6.41 -5.40 -27.57
CA MET A 160 -5.66 -6.65 -27.57
C MET A 160 -6.42 -7.78 -28.29
N PRO A 161 -5.73 -8.68 -29.02
CA PRO A 161 -6.33 -9.90 -29.53
C PRO A 161 -6.93 -10.77 -28.42
N ARG A 162 -8.02 -11.48 -28.71
CA ARG A 162 -8.79 -12.27 -27.71
C ARG A 162 -7.93 -13.24 -26.89
N VAL A 163 -6.93 -13.86 -27.51
CA VAL A 163 -6.02 -14.80 -26.84
C VAL A 163 -5.12 -14.06 -25.83
N GLN A 164 -4.54 -12.93 -26.22
CA GLN A 164 -3.69 -12.12 -25.34
C GLN A 164 -4.49 -11.53 -24.18
N ALA A 165 -5.70 -11.02 -24.43
CA ALA A 165 -6.58 -10.50 -23.40
C ALA A 165 -6.96 -11.59 -22.37
N ARG A 166 -7.29 -12.79 -22.84
CA ARG A 166 -7.60 -13.94 -21.97
C ARG A 166 -6.42 -14.33 -21.09
N ASP A 167 -5.22 -14.40 -21.66
CA ASP A 167 -4.01 -14.75 -20.90
C ASP A 167 -3.62 -13.65 -19.91
N PHE A 168 -3.80 -12.38 -20.29
CA PHE A 168 -3.58 -11.24 -19.41
C PHE A 168 -4.53 -11.27 -18.21
N ILE A 169 -5.83 -11.45 -18.44
CA ILE A 169 -6.84 -11.56 -17.37
C ILE A 169 -6.58 -12.79 -16.49
N ARG A 170 -6.20 -13.94 -17.06
CA ARG A 170 -5.87 -15.15 -16.27
C ARG A 170 -4.66 -14.94 -15.37
N LYS A 171 -3.60 -14.32 -15.89
CA LYS A 171 -2.40 -14.01 -15.11
C LYS A 171 -2.73 -12.97 -14.03
N GLY A 172 -3.49 -11.93 -14.38
CA GLY A 172 -3.97 -10.93 -13.43
C GLY A 172 -4.83 -11.55 -12.32
N GLY A 173 -5.78 -12.41 -12.66
CA GLY A 173 -6.63 -13.10 -11.70
C GLY A 173 -5.85 -14.00 -10.75
N ARG A 174 -4.85 -14.75 -11.25
CA ARG A 174 -3.95 -15.55 -10.39
C ARG A 174 -3.18 -14.66 -9.42
N LEU A 175 -2.62 -13.55 -9.91
CA LEU A 175 -1.91 -12.58 -9.06
C LEU A 175 -2.84 -11.96 -8.02
N GLY A 176 -4.06 -11.59 -8.42
CA GLY A 176 -5.08 -11.02 -7.53
C GLY A 176 -5.50 -11.98 -6.42
N ILE A 177 -5.66 -13.28 -6.73
CA ILE A 177 -5.94 -14.30 -5.72
C ILE A 177 -4.75 -14.46 -4.77
N THR A 178 -3.53 -14.59 -5.28
CA THR A 178 -2.35 -14.76 -4.42
C THR A 178 -2.12 -13.54 -3.53
N PHE A 179 -2.36 -12.34 -4.06
CA PHE A 179 -2.20 -11.10 -3.31
C PHE A 179 -3.33 -10.93 -2.29
N GLY A 180 -4.59 -11.18 -2.66
CA GLY A 180 -5.73 -11.10 -1.75
C GLY A 180 -5.64 -12.10 -0.60
N LEU A 181 -5.18 -13.34 -0.86
CA LEU A 181 -4.94 -14.31 0.22
C LEU A 181 -3.81 -13.86 1.16
N ALA A 182 -2.78 -13.19 0.65
CA ALA A 182 -1.73 -12.62 1.47
C ALA A 182 -2.24 -11.44 2.31
N GLU A 183 -3.10 -10.58 1.74
CA GLU A 183 -3.76 -9.50 2.48
C GLU A 183 -4.68 -10.05 3.57
N ASP A 184 -5.47 -11.08 3.27
CA ASP A 184 -6.35 -11.73 4.24
C ASP A 184 -5.54 -12.40 5.36
N PHE A 185 -4.43 -13.05 5.05
CA PHE A 185 -3.52 -13.60 6.07
C PHE A 185 -2.99 -12.51 7.02
N LEU A 186 -2.57 -11.36 6.48
CA LEU A 186 -2.09 -10.23 7.29
C LEU A 186 -3.20 -9.59 8.13
N GLN A 187 -4.43 -9.53 7.60
CA GLN A 187 -5.61 -9.07 8.35
C GLN A 187 -5.93 -10.02 9.51
N TYR A 188 -5.92 -11.33 9.25
CA TYR A 188 -6.12 -12.34 10.28
C TYR A 188 -5.06 -12.28 11.38
N ALA A 189 -3.78 -12.15 11.00
CA ALA A 189 -2.67 -12.03 11.94
C ALA A 189 -2.77 -10.81 12.87
N ARG A 190 -3.44 -9.74 12.40
CA ARG A 190 -3.72 -8.52 13.17
C ARG A 190 -4.90 -8.67 14.12
N GLY A 191 -5.77 -9.65 13.89
CA GLY A 191 -6.99 -9.86 14.66
C GLY A 191 -8.25 -9.30 13.99
N ALA A 192 -8.23 -9.00 12.69
CA ALA A 192 -9.43 -8.65 11.93
C ALA A 192 -10.25 -9.90 11.61
N ASP A 193 -11.58 -9.77 11.62
CA ASP A 193 -12.48 -10.88 11.34
C ASP A 193 -12.71 -11.05 9.83
N LEU A 194 -12.56 -12.30 9.38
CA LEU A 194 -12.79 -12.72 8.00
C LEU A 194 -14.01 -13.63 8.01
N TRP A 195 -15.05 -13.28 7.25
CA TRP A 195 -16.34 -13.97 7.34
C TRP A 195 -16.25 -15.49 7.05
N TYR A 196 -15.32 -15.91 6.19
CA TYR A 196 -15.16 -17.32 5.85
C TYR A 196 -14.39 -18.10 6.92
N LEU A 197 -13.50 -17.45 7.68
CA LEU A 197 -12.84 -18.08 8.83
C LEU A 197 -13.76 -18.13 10.04
N SER A 198 -14.54 -17.08 10.29
CA SER A 198 -15.54 -17.09 11.35
C SER A 198 -16.64 -18.12 11.07
N ARG A 199 -17.03 -18.32 9.80
CA ARG A 199 -17.92 -19.43 9.39
C ARG A 199 -17.32 -20.81 9.67
N LEU A 200 -16.00 -20.96 9.66
CA LEU A 200 -15.29 -22.19 10.02
C LEU A 200 -15.05 -22.32 11.54
N GLY A 201 -15.52 -21.36 12.35
CA GLY A 201 -15.36 -21.35 13.80
C GLY A 201 -13.99 -20.87 14.28
N VAL A 202 -13.16 -20.32 13.39
CA VAL A 202 -11.83 -19.80 13.73
C VAL A 202 -11.98 -18.31 14.03
N GLN A 203 -12.07 -17.95 15.31
CA GLN A 203 -12.11 -16.55 15.73
C GLN A 203 -10.71 -15.93 15.73
N PRO A 204 -10.54 -14.72 15.17
CA PRO A 204 -9.28 -13.99 15.31
C PRO A 204 -9.08 -13.57 16.77
N LYS A 205 -7.87 -13.79 17.31
CA LYS A 205 -7.49 -13.27 18.63
C LYS A 205 -6.63 -12.03 18.46
N ARG A 206 -6.95 -10.95 19.17
CA ARG A 206 -6.10 -9.75 19.18
C ARG A 206 -4.76 -10.12 19.83
N LEU A 207 -3.69 -9.45 19.41
CA LEU A 207 -2.37 -9.63 20.02
C LEU A 207 -2.41 -9.34 21.52
N THR A 208 -3.17 -8.32 21.94
CA THR A 208 -3.40 -7.98 23.34
C THR A 208 -4.07 -9.12 24.11
N ASP A 209 -5.08 -9.76 23.53
CA ASP A 209 -5.78 -10.88 24.15
C ASP A 209 -4.84 -12.09 24.28
N ARG A 210 -4.00 -12.33 23.26
CA ARG A 210 -2.97 -13.36 23.30
C ARG A 210 -1.93 -13.11 24.39
N ILE A 211 -1.47 -11.88 24.53
CA ILE A 211 -0.50 -11.50 25.57
C ILE A 211 -1.14 -11.63 26.96
N ARG A 212 -2.39 -11.19 27.13
CA ARG A 212 -3.12 -11.33 28.39
C ARG A 212 -3.28 -12.81 28.78
N GLU A 213 -3.69 -13.67 27.85
CA GLU A 213 -3.76 -15.11 28.09
C GLU A 213 -2.41 -15.72 28.47
N LEU A 214 -1.31 -15.27 27.86
CA LEU A 214 0.04 -15.74 28.18
C LEU A 214 0.47 -15.31 29.60
N ILE A 215 0.21 -14.06 29.97
CA ILE A 215 0.49 -13.54 31.32
C ILE A 215 -0.36 -14.28 32.36
N ASP A 216 -1.65 -14.46 32.09
CA ASP A 216 -2.54 -15.19 32.98
C ASP A 216 -2.08 -16.65 33.14
N ALA A 217 -1.66 -17.30 32.05
CA ALA A 217 -1.11 -18.65 32.08
C ALA A 217 0.23 -18.76 32.83
N GLU A 218 1.08 -17.73 32.75
CA GLU A 218 2.35 -17.64 33.49
C GLU A 218 2.09 -17.43 34.99
N SER A 219 1.17 -16.52 35.35
CA SER A 219 0.78 -16.29 36.74
C SER A 219 0.24 -17.56 37.43
N LEU A 220 -0.55 -18.37 36.71
CA LEU A 220 -1.09 -19.65 37.20
C LEU A 220 -0.02 -20.73 37.38
N ARG A 221 1.13 -20.62 36.70
CA ARG A 221 2.28 -21.51 36.90
C ARG A 221 3.09 -21.12 38.13
N GLU A 222 3.20 -19.82 38.43
CA GLU A 222 3.93 -19.34 39.62
C GLU A 222 3.18 -19.58 40.93
N THR A 223 1.85 -19.73 40.88
CA THR A 223 1.03 -20.02 42.08
C THR A 223 0.98 -21.51 42.47
N LYS A 224 1.59 -22.39 41.66
CA LYS A 224 1.53 -23.85 41.81
C LYS A 224 2.87 -24.44 42.25
#